data_AF-A0A069PRL0-F1
#
_entry.id   AF-A0A069PRL0-F1
#
_cell.length_a   1.000
_cell.length_b   1.000
_cell.length_c   1.000
_cell.angle_alpha   90.00
_cell.angle_beta   90.00
_cell.angle_gamma   90.00
#
_symmetry.space_group_name_H-M   'P 1'
#
loop_
_entity.id
_entity.type
_entity.pdbx_description
1 polymer ?
#
loop_
_entity_poly.entity_id
_entity_poly.type
_entity_poly.pdbx_seq_one_letter_code
_entity_poly.pdbx_strand_id
1 'polypeptide(L)'
;MRRVEAASSARSPRVHRAAVCAVLAVLLCGALVRQQAEAGPGGADGAGSEGTPLGFALIADALTRPADEASVRQLLDAIARERDMSFIVYDGNIKGPTEPCRDNVYESRHDLLDASRTPLILLPGQHDWADCALAQAGGYDPVERLDFVRQLFFGDATSLGQTPLSLARESEVARFRPFRENVRWQANGIAFIGLNAPSPNNHYLTAGGRNGEFEDRSVASTFWLEHAAESARRAELRALVVIIQGDPDFSRYERRDRFSWLRFSHGNQGRDGFLEFKRSLVKAAELFRGPVIVIHGSETALPNGFRIDQPLHNDKGAVVANLTRIAMALHKPQAQWLEVETDFGWRPPFRVRVRDVALREGSAAAPAEASPALPAEPPSEASAPNPAPHFQPWQSQPRNDLPASLPVAPRLPPPTPPTSPSQPSLPPILSPPQALPPILPTPASGVPNGAYGTYRANPSEGGGE
;
A
#
# COMPACT_ATOMS: atom_id res chain seq x y z
N MET A 1 22.11 -77.37 67.77
CA MET A 1 21.50 -77.73 69.07
C MET A 1 20.00 -77.49 68.96
N ARG A 2 19.26 -78.60 69.15
CA ARG A 2 17.85 -78.79 69.53
C ARG A 2 16.85 -77.66 69.23
N ARG A 3 15.91 -77.89 68.29
CA ARG A 3 14.68 -78.73 68.39
C ARG A 3 13.61 -78.01 69.21
N VAL A 4 12.32 -77.93 68.86
CA VAL A 4 11.45 -78.70 67.95
C VAL A 4 10.09 -78.00 67.98
N GLU A 5 9.45 -77.73 66.84
CA GLU A 5 8.27 -78.44 66.27
C GLU A 5 6.98 -78.25 67.11
N ALA A 6 5.76 -78.30 66.59
CA ALA A 6 5.23 -79.00 65.43
C ALA A 6 3.84 -78.40 65.08
N ALA A 7 3.49 -78.25 63.81
CA ALA A 7 2.56 -79.12 63.06
C ALA A 7 1.07 -78.69 63.23
N SER A 8 0.13 -78.88 62.30
CA SER A 8 0.07 -79.69 61.08
C SER A 8 -1.14 -79.26 60.21
N SER A 9 -1.08 -79.55 58.88
CA SER A 9 -2.14 -80.19 58.06
C SER A 9 -3.45 -79.41 57.75
N ALA A 10 -4.16 -79.53 56.63
CA ALA A 10 -3.97 -79.99 55.25
C ALA A 10 -5.29 -79.72 54.48
N ARG A 11 -5.21 -79.74 53.13
CA ARG A 11 -6.26 -80.17 52.16
C ARG A 11 -7.59 -79.39 52.00
N SER A 12 -7.71 -78.80 50.80
CA SER A 12 -8.89 -78.71 49.86
C SER A 12 -9.97 -79.80 50.04
N PRO A 13 -11.28 -79.68 49.68
CA PRO A 13 -11.83 -79.06 48.43
C PRO A 13 -13.32 -78.55 48.46
N ARG A 14 -13.88 -78.25 47.26
CA ARG A 14 -15.33 -78.24 46.84
C ARG A 14 -16.22 -77.08 47.32
N VAL A 15 -16.66 -76.17 46.44
CA VAL A 15 -17.84 -76.22 45.52
C VAL A 15 -19.18 -76.47 46.25
N HIS A 16 -20.01 -75.42 46.39
CA HIS A 16 -21.49 -75.36 46.28
C HIS A 16 -21.89 -73.86 46.33
N ARG A 17 -22.31 -73.22 45.23
CA ARG A 17 -23.62 -73.18 44.54
C ARG A 17 -24.72 -72.36 45.26
N ALA A 18 -25.36 -71.50 44.45
CA ALA A 18 -26.66 -70.81 44.55
C ALA A 18 -26.53 -69.28 44.78
N ALA A 19 -27.18 -68.36 44.05
CA ALA A 19 -28.29 -68.43 43.07
C ALA A 19 -28.19 -67.22 42.10
N VAL A 20 -28.31 -67.40 40.78
CA VAL A 20 -29.51 -67.14 39.94
C VAL A 20 -29.96 -65.68 39.89
N CYS A 21 -29.65 -64.96 38.80
CA CYS A 21 -30.62 -64.46 37.81
C CYS A 21 -29.91 -63.58 36.76
N ALA A 22 -30.16 -63.90 35.49
CA ALA A 22 -29.58 -63.30 34.31
C ALA A 22 -30.36 -62.05 33.85
N VAL A 23 -29.64 -61.05 33.31
CA VAL A 23 -30.04 -60.31 32.09
C VAL A 23 -28.76 -59.93 31.32
N LEU A 24 -28.64 -60.47 30.09
CA LEU A 24 -27.76 -60.02 28.99
C LEU A 24 -28.22 -58.62 28.50
N ALA A 25 -27.42 -57.72 27.94
CA ALA A 25 -26.49 -57.90 26.83
C ALA A 25 -25.61 -56.65 26.61
N VAL A 26 -24.31 -56.90 26.41
CA VAL A 26 -23.46 -56.47 25.27
C VAL A 26 -23.64 -55.05 24.72
N LEU A 27 -22.56 -54.25 24.74
CA LEU A 27 -21.96 -53.67 23.53
C LEU A 27 -20.53 -53.18 23.80
N LEU A 28 -19.63 -53.63 22.92
CA LEU A 28 -18.20 -53.34 22.85
C LEU A 28 -17.92 -51.86 22.58
N CYS A 29 -16.77 -51.36 23.05
CA CYS A 29 -15.82 -50.62 22.20
C CYS A 29 -14.47 -50.46 22.91
N GLY A 30 -13.41 -50.98 22.28
CA GLY A 30 -12.03 -50.85 22.74
C GLY A 30 -11.53 -49.41 22.61
N ALA A 31 -10.88 -48.93 23.67
CA ALA A 31 -10.19 -47.64 23.65
C ALA A 31 -8.81 -47.81 22.98
N LEU A 32 -8.71 -47.32 21.74
CA LEU A 32 -7.46 -47.03 21.06
C LEU A 32 -6.89 -45.73 21.63
N VAL A 33 -5.66 -45.81 22.14
CA VAL A 33 -4.82 -44.67 22.52
C VAL A 33 -4.51 -43.86 21.26
N ARG A 34 -4.91 -42.58 21.24
CA ARG A 34 -4.44 -41.58 20.27
C ARG A 34 -3.70 -40.48 21.01
N GLN A 35 -2.45 -40.25 20.61
CA GLN A 35 -1.60 -39.14 20.99
C GLN A 35 -2.31 -37.82 20.64
N GLN A 36 -2.40 -36.90 21.59
CA GLN A 36 -2.79 -35.52 21.33
C GLN A 36 -1.53 -34.72 20.98
N ALA A 37 -1.47 -34.21 19.76
CA ALA A 37 -0.63 -33.08 19.41
C ALA A 37 -1.40 -31.82 19.80
N GLU A 38 -0.83 -31.01 20.69
CA GLU A 38 -1.35 -29.69 21.05
C GLU A 38 -1.14 -28.74 19.86
N ALA A 39 -2.23 -28.38 19.18
CA ALA A 39 -2.29 -27.20 18.34
C ALA A 39 -2.72 -26.02 19.21
N GLY A 40 -1.89 -24.97 19.27
CA GLY A 40 -2.22 -23.71 19.91
C GLY A 40 -3.40 -22.99 19.23
N PRO A 41 -3.99 -21.98 19.88
CA PRO A 41 -5.18 -21.30 19.36
C PRO A 41 -4.79 -20.40 18.18
N GLY A 42 -4.83 -20.95 16.97
CA GLY A 42 -4.84 -20.19 15.73
C GLY A 42 -6.23 -19.61 15.52
N GLY A 43 -6.28 -18.30 15.27
CA GLY A 43 -7.51 -17.55 15.01
C GLY A 43 -8.35 -18.20 13.92
N ALA A 44 -9.65 -18.32 14.20
CA ALA A 44 -10.65 -18.67 13.22
C ALA A 44 -10.85 -17.48 12.27
N ASP A 45 -9.98 -17.37 11.27
CA ASP A 45 -10.33 -16.64 10.05
C ASP A 45 -11.36 -17.48 9.31
N GLY A 46 -12.52 -16.88 9.08
CA GLY A 46 -13.67 -17.53 8.46
C GLY A 46 -13.27 -18.18 7.14
N ALA A 47 -13.44 -19.50 7.07
CA ALA A 47 -13.61 -20.20 5.81
C ALA A 47 -14.83 -19.60 5.12
N GLY A 48 -14.61 -18.59 4.27
CA GLY A 48 -15.62 -18.04 3.40
C GLY A 48 -16.21 -19.18 2.57
N SER A 49 -17.54 -19.32 2.66
CA SER A 49 -18.34 -20.22 1.84
C SER A 49 -17.85 -20.20 0.39
N GLU A 50 -17.27 -21.32 -0.06
CA GLU A 50 -16.88 -21.52 -1.45
C GLU A 50 -18.13 -21.38 -2.34
N GLY A 51 -18.31 -20.22 -2.97
CA GLY A 51 -19.37 -19.98 -3.95
C GLY A 51 -20.19 -18.71 -3.77
N THR A 52 -20.03 -17.94 -2.68
CA THR A 52 -20.68 -16.63 -2.58
C THR A 52 -19.84 -15.57 -3.30
N PRO A 53 -20.43 -14.73 -4.17
CA PRO A 53 -19.72 -13.61 -4.77
C PRO A 53 -19.13 -12.69 -3.69
N LEU A 54 -17.90 -12.22 -3.90
CA LEU A 54 -17.32 -11.16 -3.05
C LEU A 54 -17.53 -9.82 -3.74
N GLY A 55 -18.23 -8.90 -3.06
CA GLY A 55 -18.36 -7.51 -3.47
C GLY A 55 -17.47 -6.58 -2.62
N PHE A 56 -16.82 -5.62 -3.25
CA PHE A 56 -16.12 -4.53 -2.58
C PHE A 56 -16.28 -3.20 -3.33
N ALA A 57 -16.13 -2.11 -2.59
CA ALA A 57 -16.25 -0.75 -3.11
C ALA A 57 -14.87 -0.11 -3.29
N LEU A 58 -14.67 0.64 -4.37
CA LEU A 58 -13.56 1.58 -4.52
C LEU A 58 -14.09 3.01 -4.54
N ILE A 59 -13.48 3.86 -3.72
CA ILE A 59 -13.69 5.31 -3.68
C ILE A 59 -12.34 5.95 -4.01
N ALA A 60 -12.33 6.99 -4.84
CA ALA A 60 -11.13 7.74 -5.16
C ALA A 60 -11.49 9.23 -5.29
N ASP A 61 -10.57 10.11 -4.88
CA ASP A 61 -10.67 11.58 -5.07
C ASP A 61 -11.97 12.20 -4.53
N ALA A 62 -12.58 11.58 -3.51
CA ALA A 62 -13.88 12.00 -2.99
C ALA A 62 -13.77 13.19 -2.01
N LEU A 63 -12.58 13.47 -1.47
CA LEU A 63 -12.32 14.58 -0.55
C LEU A 63 -11.42 15.63 -1.23
N THR A 64 -12.02 16.57 -1.95
CA THR A 64 -11.25 17.65 -2.62
C THR A 64 -11.21 18.94 -1.81
N ARG A 65 -12.10 19.07 -0.83
CA ARG A 65 -12.25 20.24 0.05
C ARG A 65 -13.05 19.87 1.30
N PRO A 66 -12.99 20.68 2.38
CA PRO A 66 -13.73 20.42 3.62
C PRO A 66 -15.25 20.25 3.43
N ALA A 67 -15.85 20.94 2.45
CA ALA A 67 -17.28 20.83 2.19
C ALA A 67 -17.73 19.44 1.70
N ASP A 68 -16.80 18.60 1.24
CA ASP A 68 -17.12 17.28 0.69
C ASP A 68 -17.32 16.23 1.80
N GLU A 69 -16.91 16.48 3.04
CA GLU A 69 -17.00 15.53 4.16
C GLU A 69 -18.43 15.02 4.40
N ALA A 70 -19.43 15.89 4.28
CA ALA A 70 -20.83 15.51 4.47
C ALA A 70 -21.31 14.57 3.35
N SER A 71 -20.86 14.79 2.12
CA SER A 71 -21.17 13.92 0.98
C SER A 71 -20.47 12.58 1.11
N VAL A 72 -19.20 12.57 1.52
CA VAL A 72 -18.43 11.34 1.76
C VAL A 72 -19.02 10.52 2.90
N ARG A 73 -19.48 11.14 3.99
CA ARG A 73 -20.21 10.44 5.05
C ARG A 73 -21.46 9.74 4.51
N GLN A 74 -22.24 10.43 3.67
CA GLN A 74 -23.42 9.85 3.03
C GLN A 74 -23.06 8.71 2.05
N LEU A 75 -21.95 8.83 1.34
CA LEU A 75 -21.40 7.80 0.46
C LEU A 75 -21.02 6.53 1.24
N LEU A 76 -20.25 6.67 2.32
CA LEU A 76 -19.88 5.55 3.22
C LEU A 76 -21.14 4.89 3.81
N ASP A 77 -22.11 5.69 4.25
CA ASP A 77 -23.38 5.19 4.76
C ASP A 77 -24.24 4.47 3.71
N ALA A 78 -24.16 4.90 2.45
CA ALA A 78 -24.84 4.24 1.34
C ALA A 78 -24.21 2.87 1.06
N ILE A 79 -22.88 2.78 1.02
CA ILE A 79 -22.17 1.51 0.85
C ILE A 79 -22.49 0.56 2.00
N ALA A 80 -22.51 1.04 3.25
CA ALA A 80 -22.85 0.22 4.41
C ALA A 80 -24.31 -0.31 4.43
N ARG A 81 -25.19 0.20 3.56
CA ARG A 81 -26.56 -0.33 3.39
C ARG A 81 -26.63 -1.45 2.35
N GLU A 82 -25.62 -1.59 1.50
CA GLU A 82 -25.52 -2.69 0.55
C GLU A 82 -25.12 -3.97 1.30
N ARG A 83 -25.89 -5.05 1.12
CA ARG A 83 -25.73 -6.27 1.93
C ARG A 83 -24.48 -7.08 1.58
N ASP A 84 -23.96 -6.92 0.37
CA ASP A 84 -22.92 -7.78 -0.20
C ASP A 84 -21.55 -7.09 -0.30
N MET A 85 -21.40 -5.91 0.32
CA MET A 85 -20.12 -5.17 0.34
C MET A 85 -19.29 -5.57 1.56
N SER A 86 -18.20 -6.29 1.29
CA SER A 86 -17.31 -6.82 2.33
C SER A 86 -16.34 -5.78 2.89
N PHE A 87 -15.88 -4.86 2.06
CA PHE A 87 -14.98 -3.77 2.45
C PHE A 87 -14.99 -2.62 1.44
N ILE A 88 -14.41 -1.50 1.85
CA ILE A 88 -14.15 -0.31 1.04
C ILE A 88 -12.64 -0.17 0.88
N VAL A 89 -12.19 0.12 -0.34
CA VAL A 89 -10.84 0.64 -0.58
C VAL A 89 -10.96 2.12 -0.94
N TYR A 90 -10.39 2.98 -0.11
CA TYR A 90 -10.27 4.41 -0.37
C TYR A 90 -8.90 4.64 -1.03
N ASP A 91 -8.89 4.84 -2.34
CA ASP A 91 -7.69 4.90 -3.18
C ASP A 91 -7.11 6.33 -3.25
N GLY A 92 -6.70 6.83 -2.07
CA GLY A 92 -5.94 8.06 -1.93
C GLY A 92 -6.71 9.36 -2.11
N ASN A 93 -5.98 10.45 -1.89
CA ASN A 93 -6.45 11.83 -2.00
C ASN A 93 -7.59 12.13 -1.02
N ILE A 94 -7.26 11.98 0.27
CA ILE A 94 -8.12 12.38 1.40
C ILE A 94 -8.18 13.90 1.58
N LYS A 95 -7.51 14.66 0.73
CA LYS A 95 -7.64 16.11 0.60
C LYS A 95 -7.37 16.56 -0.83
N GLY A 96 -7.74 17.80 -1.13
CA GLY A 96 -7.45 18.42 -2.43
C GLY A 96 -5.98 18.85 -2.61
N PRO A 97 -5.58 19.17 -3.86
CA PRO A 97 -4.24 19.66 -4.20
C PRO A 97 -3.91 21.02 -3.58
N THR A 98 -4.93 21.83 -3.30
CA THR A 98 -4.78 23.19 -2.75
C THR A 98 -5.09 23.27 -1.26
N GLU A 99 -5.53 22.16 -0.65
CA GLU A 99 -5.80 22.13 0.78
C GLU A 99 -4.47 21.99 1.56
N PRO A 100 -4.18 22.90 2.51
CA PRO A 100 -2.94 22.85 3.26
C PRO A 100 -2.74 21.54 4.03
N CYS A 101 -1.52 21.00 4.02
CA CYS A 101 -1.16 19.76 4.70
C CYS A 101 -0.99 19.91 6.23
N ARG A 102 -1.98 20.54 6.88
CA ARG A 102 -2.04 20.73 8.33
C ARG A 102 -2.52 19.46 9.01
N ASP A 103 -1.98 19.16 10.19
CA ASP A 103 -2.30 17.98 10.99
C ASP A 103 -3.82 17.82 11.21
N ASN A 104 -4.51 18.92 11.54
CA ASN A 104 -5.95 18.92 11.81
C ASN A 104 -6.82 18.52 10.60
N VAL A 105 -6.33 18.71 9.36
CA VAL A 105 -7.03 18.23 8.17
C VAL A 105 -7.01 16.72 8.17
N TYR A 106 -5.83 16.12 8.33
CA TYR A 106 -5.66 14.67 8.36
C TYR A 106 -6.38 14.01 9.53
N GLU A 107 -6.35 14.61 10.73
CA GLU A 107 -7.10 14.13 11.90
C GLU A 107 -8.62 14.09 11.61
N SER A 108 -9.16 15.18 11.05
CA SER A 108 -10.57 15.22 10.63
C SER A 108 -10.89 14.14 9.57
N ARG A 109 -9.98 13.87 8.64
CA ARG A 109 -10.17 12.80 7.64
C ARG A 109 -10.09 11.42 8.25
N HIS A 110 -9.19 11.22 9.20
CA HIS A 110 -9.11 9.99 9.98
C HIS A 110 -10.44 9.71 10.67
N ASP A 111 -10.97 10.67 11.44
CA ASP A 111 -12.24 10.51 12.16
C ASP A 111 -13.41 10.23 11.21
N LEU A 112 -13.44 10.90 10.05
CA LEU A 112 -14.48 10.68 9.04
C LEU A 112 -14.43 9.25 8.48
N LEU A 113 -13.24 8.77 8.11
CA LEU A 113 -13.07 7.45 7.49
C LEU A 113 -13.20 6.31 8.50
N ASP A 114 -12.71 6.51 9.73
CA ASP A 114 -12.81 5.53 10.82
C ASP A 114 -14.24 5.38 11.36
N ALA A 115 -15.11 6.38 11.15
CA ALA A 115 -16.54 6.26 11.39
C ALA A 115 -17.26 5.33 10.39
N SER A 116 -16.58 4.83 9.35
CA SER A 116 -17.19 3.90 8.38
C SER A 116 -17.71 2.63 9.06
N ARG A 117 -18.96 2.26 8.77
CA ARG A 117 -19.55 1.02 9.29
C ARG A 117 -19.04 -0.24 8.56
N THR A 118 -18.64 -0.08 7.31
CA THR A 118 -17.96 -1.10 6.50
C THR A 118 -16.46 -0.93 6.66
N PRO A 119 -15.67 -2.00 6.85
CA PRO A 119 -14.22 -1.86 6.98
C PRO A 119 -13.61 -1.12 5.79
N LEU A 120 -12.68 -0.20 6.08
CA LEU A 120 -12.12 0.71 5.09
C LEU A 120 -10.59 0.60 5.06
N ILE A 121 -10.06 0.20 3.91
CA ILE A 121 -8.63 0.16 3.63
C ILE A 121 -8.27 1.45 2.90
N LEU A 122 -7.45 2.28 3.53
CA LEU A 122 -6.94 3.51 2.91
C LEU A 122 -5.60 3.24 2.22
N LEU A 123 -5.45 3.71 0.98
CA LEU A 123 -4.18 3.83 0.27
C LEU A 123 -3.83 5.31 0.13
N PRO A 124 -2.54 5.70 0.19
CA PRO A 124 -2.14 7.09 0.00
C PRO A 124 -2.13 7.49 -1.48
N GLY A 125 -2.57 8.71 -1.75
CA GLY A 125 -2.49 9.39 -3.05
C GLY A 125 -1.46 10.53 -3.06
N GLN A 126 -1.33 11.19 -4.21
CA GLN A 126 -0.39 12.29 -4.42
C GLN A 126 -0.74 13.53 -3.59
N HIS A 127 -2.03 13.83 -3.43
CA HIS A 127 -2.44 15.00 -2.66
C HIS A 127 -2.15 14.80 -1.17
N ASP A 128 -2.08 13.56 -0.68
CA ASP A 128 -1.95 13.28 0.74
C ASP A 128 -0.57 13.64 1.29
N TRP A 129 0.47 13.67 0.45
CA TRP A 129 1.84 13.96 0.89
C TRP A 129 2.72 14.60 -0.20
N ALA A 130 2.70 14.07 -1.43
CA ALA A 130 3.61 14.49 -2.51
C ALA A 130 3.43 15.96 -2.89
N ASP A 131 2.18 16.41 -3.01
CA ASP A 131 1.83 17.78 -3.38
C ASP A 131 1.98 18.78 -2.22
N CYS A 132 2.31 18.32 -1.02
CA CYS A 132 2.46 19.21 0.14
C CYS A 132 3.58 20.25 -0.02
N ALA A 133 4.57 19.97 -0.89
CA ALA A 133 5.61 20.93 -1.27
C ALA A 133 5.07 22.13 -2.07
N LEU A 134 3.88 22.02 -2.66
CA LEU A 134 3.27 23.12 -3.41
C LEU A 134 2.93 24.28 -2.45
N ALA A 135 3.19 25.52 -2.89
CA ALA A 135 2.96 26.71 -2.07
C ALA A 135 1.50 26.83 -1.61
N GLN A 136 0.55 26.48 -2.48
CA GLN A 136 -0.88 26.44 -2.17
C GLN A 136 -1.25 25.37 -1.13
N ALA A 137 -0.49 24.27 -1.04
CA ALA A 137 -0.65 23.22 -0.04
C ALA A 137 0.13 23.50 1.26
N GLY A 138 0.74 24.68 1.37
CA GLY A 138 1.46 25.16 2.56
C GLY A 138 2.98 24.98 2.52
N GLY A 139 3.54 24.39 1.45
CA GLY A 139 5.00 24.27 1.28
C GLY A 139 5.69 23.41 2.34
N TYR A 140 5.02 22.34 2.77
CA TYR A 140 5.59 21.36 3.71
C TYR A 140 6.58 20.42 3.01
N ASP A 141 7.44 19.77 3.79
CA ASP A 141 8.29 18.70 3.28
C ASP A 141 7.44 17.44 2.99
N PRO A 142 7.42 16.91 1.74
CA PRO A 142 6.58 15.77 1.40
C PRO A 142 6.91 14.49 2.17
N VAL A 143 8.18 14.23 2.49
CA VAL A 143 8.61 13.01 3.17
C VAL A 143 8.19 13.06 4.63
N GLU A 144 8.34 14.22 5.27
CA GLU A 144 7.84 14.46 6.62
C GLU A 144 6.31 14.31 6.69
N ARG A 145 5.58 14.84 5.70
CA ARG A 145 4.12 14.65 5.62
C ARG A 145 3.72 13.20 5.37
N LEU A 146 4.46 12.46 4.55
CA LEU A 146 4.24 11.02 4.36
C LEU A 146 4.44 10.26 5.68
N ASP A 147 5.46 10.61 6.46
CA ASP A 147 5.69 10.01 7.78
C ASP A 147 4.59 10.34 8.78
N PHE A 148 4.03 11.55 8.75
CA PHE A 148 2.85 11.91 9.54
C PHE A 148 1.63 11.05 9.14
N VAL A 149 1.34 10.94 7.84
CA VAL A 149 0.26 10.09 7.31
C VAL A 149 0.46 8.62 7.74
N ARG A 150 1.69 8.10 7.69
CA ARG A 150 2.02 6.74 8.15
C ARG A 150 1.74 6.52 9.63
N GLN A 151 2.04 7.51 10.47
CA GLN A 151 1.81 7.41 11.90
C GLN A 151 0.31 7.43 12.21
N LEU A 152 -0.44 8.31 11.54
CA LEU A 152 -1.87 8.50 11.81
C LEU A 152 -2.72 7.35 11.26
N PHE A 153 -2.50 6.93 10.01
CA PHE A 153 -3.39 5.98 9.33
C PHE A 153 -2.89 4.54 9.30
N PHE A 154 -1.57 4.33 9.46
CA PHE A 154 -0.93 3.03 9.20
C PHE A 154 -0.15 2.50 10.41
N GLY A 155 -0.55 2.92 11.62
CA GLY A 155 0.04 2.48 12.89
C GLY A 155 -0.23 1.01 13.21
N ASP A 156 -1.46 0.55 12.92
CA ASP A 156 -1.98 -0.74 13.36
C ASP A 156 -2.13 -1.76 12.22
N ALA A 157 -2.10 -3.06 12.56
CA ALA A 157 -2.31 -4.17 11.63
C ALA A 157 -3.80 -4.41 11.29
N THR A 158 -4.61 -3.36 11.34
CA THR A 158 -6.05 -3.39 11.08
C THR A 158 -6.47 -2.28 10.12
N SER A 159 -7.59 -2.47 9.43
CA SER A 159 -8.22 -1.42 8.61
C SER A 159 -8.86 -0.35 9.48
N LEU A 160 -9.24 0.77 8.86
CA LEU A 160 -10.13 1.75 9.49
C LEU A 160 -11.56 1.20 9.54
N GLY A 161 -12.40 1.86 10.34
CA GLY A 161 -13.83 1.59 10.42
C GLY A 161 -14.23 0.89 11.71
N GLN A 162 -15.53 0.90 11.99
CA GLN A 162 -16.12 0.35 13.21
C GLN A 162 -16.04 -1.18 13.30
N THR A 163 -15.81 -1.86 12.17
CA THR A 163 -15.63 -3.33 12.09
C THR A 163 -14.36 -3.65 11.29
N PRO A 164 -13.17 -3.43 11.87
CA PRO A 164 -11.93 -3.47 11.12
C PRO A 164 -11.52 -4.89 10.71
N LEU A 165 -10.82 -4.99 9.59
CA LEU A 165 -10.24 -6.23 9.08
C LEU A 165 -8.78 -6.34 9.48
N SER A 166 -8.29 -7.56 9.67
CA SER A 166 -6.86 -7.83 9.83
C SER A 166 -6.11 -7.58 8.52
N LEU A 167 -5.03 -6.83 8.61
CA LEU A 167 -4.17 -6.45 7.49
C LEU A 167 -2.73 -6.87 7.78
N ALA A 168 -2.04 -7.41 6.77
CA ALA A 168 -0.59 -7.58 6.84
C ALA A 168 0.07 -6.35 6.19
N ARG A 169 1.07 -5.78 6.86
CA ARG A 169 1.78 -4.59 6.36
C ARG A 169 3.21 -4.91 5.96
N GLU A 170 3.73 -4.16 4.99
CA GLU A 170 5.12 -4.32 4.57
C GLU A 170 6.11 -4.05 5.71
N SER A 171 5.74 -3.17 6.65
CA SER A 171 6.52 -2.83 7.83
C SER A 171 6.80 -3.99 8.80
N GLU A 172 6.09 -5.12 8.66
CA GLU A 172 6.40 -6.37 9.38
C GLU A 172 7.74 -6.97 8.92
N VAL A 173 8.16 -6.68 7.68
CA VAL A 173 9.44 -7.11 7.15
C VAL A 173 10.52 -6.18 7.71
N ALA A 174 11.48 -6.74 8.46
CA ALA A 174 12.44 -5.96 9.24
C ALA A 174 13.20 -4.87 8.45
N ARG A 175 13.50 -5.11 7.17
CA ARG A 175 14.20 -4.12 6.31
C ARG A 175 13.29 -3.02 5.74
N PHE A 176 11.97 -3.20 5.80
CA PHE A 176 10.96 -2.27 5.27
C PHE A 176 10.05 -1.70 6.35
N ARG A 177 10.48 -1.72 7.62
CA ARG A 177 9.78 -1.08 8.75
C ARG A 177 9.26 0.35 8.48
N PRO A 178 9.95 1.22 7.71
CA PRO A 178 9.44 2.55 7.38
C PRO A 178 8.20 2.55 6.48
N PHE A 179 7.98 1.52 5.66
CA PHE A 179 6.92 1.46 4.64
C PHE A 179 5.66 0.80 5.23
N ARG A 180 4.89 1.57 6.01
CA ARG A 180 3.68 1.08 6.70
C ARG A 180 2.43 1.12 5.83
N GLU A 181 2.46 1.95 4.80
CA GLU A 181 1.35 2.23 3.91
C GLU A 181 1.08 1.10 2.90
N ASN A 182 2.09 0.28 2.60
CA ASN A 182 1.94 -0.90 1.75
C ASN A 182 1.30 -2.03 2.55
N VAL A 183 0.25 -2.61 1.97
CA VAL A 183 -0.67 -3.51 2.69
C VAL A 183 -1.06 -4.70 1.83
N ARG A 184 -1.40 -5.83 2.46
CA ARG A 184 -2.04 -6.97 1.81
C ARG A 184 -3.05 -7.64 2.74
N TRP A 185 -4.09 -8.22 2.16
CA TRP A 185 -5.09 -9.01 2.87
C TRP A 185 -5.67 -10.06 1.93
N GLN A 186 -6.51 -10.95 2.47
CA GLN A 186 -7.17 -11.99 1.70
C GLN A 186 -8.67 -11.98 1.98
N ALA A 187 -9.48 -12.18 0.95
CA ALA A 187 -10.92 -12.34 1.09
C ALA A 187 -11.45 -13.26 0.00
N ASN A 188 -12.29 -14.23 0.37
CA ASN A 188 -12.93 -15.18 -0.55
C ASN A 188 -11.96 -15.83 -1.57
N GLY A 189 -10.78 -16.26 -1.11
CA GLY A 189 -9.77 -16.88 -1.96
C GLY A 189 -9.09 -15.93 -2.95
N ILE A 190 -9.17 -14.62 -2.74
CA ILE A 190 -8.47 -13.58 -3.52
C ILE A 190 -7.43 -12.90 -2.63
N ALA A 191 -6.22 -12.72 -3.15
CA ALA A 191 -5.22 -11.86 -2.52
C ALA A 191 -5.38 -10.43 -3.01
N PHE A 192 -5.37 -9.48 -2.08
CA PHE A 192 -5.39 -8.06 -2.35
C PHE A 192 -4.08 -7.43 -1.88
N ILE A 193 -3.58 -6.47 -2.64
CA ILE A 193 -2.38 -5.70 -2.35
C ILE A 193 -2.70 -4.24 -2.63
N GLY A 194 -2.42 -3.38 -1.65
CA GLY A 194 -2.41 -1.93 -1.82
C GLY A 194 -0.99 -1.41 -1.77
N LEU A 195 -0.62 -0.54 -2.72
CA LEU A 195 0.71 0.08 -2.75
C LEU A 195 0.62 1.60 -2.81
N ASN A 196 1.55 2.26 -2.12
CA ASN A 196 1.82 3.67 -2.33
C ASN A 196 2.59 3.86 -3.63
N ALA A 197 1.84 4.08 -4.70
CA ALA A 197 2.36 4.45 -6.01
C ALA A 197 1.51 5.60 -6.59
N PRO A 198 1.78 6.85 -6.17
CA PRO A 198 0.88 7.96 -6.45
C PRO A 198 1.09 8.57 -7.85
N SER A 199 0.06 9.24 -8.36
CA SER A 199 0.11 10.07 -9.56
C SER A 199 1.09 11.26 -9.40
N PRO A 200 1.55 11.90 -10.50
CA PRO A 200 1.43 11.49 -11.90
C PRO A 200 2.55 10.58 -12.39
N ASN A 201 3.67 10.50 -11.67
CA ASN A 201 4.82 9.69 -12.09
C ASN A 201 5.47 8.99 -10.89
N ASN A 202 4.66 8.45 -9.99
CA ASN A 202 5.12 7.71 -8.81
C ASN A 202 6.02 8.55 -7.88
N HIS A 203 5.84 9.88 -7.86
CA HIS A 203 6.74 10.84 -7.22
C HIS A 203 8.22 10.77 -7.69
N TYR A 204 8.46 10.39 -8.95
CA TYR A 204 9.80 10.47 -9.52
C TYR A 204 10.21 11.93 -9.79
N LEU A 205 11.28 12.40 -9.16
CA LEU A 205 11.81 13.75 -9.39
C LEU A 205 12.92 13.76 -10.44
N THR A 206 12.87 14.72 -11.36
CA THR A 206 13.93 14.94 -12.36
C THR A 206 14.88 16.02 -11.85
N ALA A 207 15.55 15.75 -10.73
CA ALA A 207 16.51 16.66 -10.10
C ALA A 207 17.94 16.09 -10.17
N GLY A 208 18.95 16.96 -10.06
CA GLY A 208 20.38 16.60 -10.13
C GLY A 208 20.93 15.88 -8.88
N GLY A 209 20.12 15.06 -8.21
CA GLY A 209 20.45 14.37 -6.96
C GLY A 209 19.76 13.01 -6.85
N ARG A 210 19.98 12.31 -5.72
CA ARG A 210 19.35 11.01 -5.47
C ARG A 210 17.86 11.18 -5.15
N ASN A 211 17.02 10.37 -5.78
CA ASN A 211 15.60 10.26 -5.45
C ASN A 211 15.39 9.25 -4.32
N GLY A 212 15.93 9.55 -3.13
CA GLY A 212 16.02 8.58 -2.02
C GLY A 212 14.67 7.97 -1.64
N GLU A 213 13.66 8.82 -1.44
CA GLU A 213 12.28 8.39 -1.14
C GLU A 213 11.76 7.40 -2.21
N PHE A 214 11.74 7.83 -3.48
CA PHE A 214 11.23 7.04 -4.59
C PHE A 214 12.00 5.73 -4.79
N GLU A 215 13.34 5.78 -4.75
CA GLU A 215 14.18 4.61 -4.97
C GLU A 215 13.96 3.56 -3.88
N ASP A 216 13.94 3.97 -2.62
CA ASP A 216 13.76 3.06 -1.48
C ASP A 216 12.33 2.52 -1.46
N ARG A 217 11.32 3.36 -1.72
CA ARG A 217 9.91 2.92 -1.85
C ARG A 217 9.70 1.99 -3.03
N SER A 218 10.33 2.23 -4.17
CA SER A 218 10.24 1.34 -5.33
C SER A 218 10.80 -0.05 -5.02
N VAL A 219 11.92 -0.13 -4.29
CA VAL A 219 12.49 -1.43 -3.89
C VAL A 219 11.57 -2.17 -2.92
N ALA A 220 10.98 -1.44 -1.96
CA ALA A 220 10.00 -1.98 -1.02
C ALA A 220 8.76 -2.52 -1.78
N SER A 221 8.06 -1.67 -2.52
CA SER A 221 6.85 -2.04 -3.28
C SER A 221 7.08 -3.20 -4.24
N THR A 222 8.22 -3.27 -4.94
CA THR A 222 8.57 -4.41 -5.81
C THR A 222 8.69 -5.71 -5.01
N PHE A 223 9.39 -5.69 -3.87
CA PHE A 223 9.50 -6.86 -3.03
C PHE A 223 8.15 -7.31 -2.47
N TRP A 224 7.35 -6.36 -2.00
CA TRP A 224 6.04 -6.65 -1.42
C TRP A 224 5.11 -7.33 -2.43
N LEU A 225 5.04 -6.80 -3.64
CA LEU A 225 4.23 -7.36 -4.73
C LEU A 225 4.69 -8.76 -5.14
N GLU A 226 5.99 -8.96 -5.36
CA GLU A 226 6.52 -10.27 -5.75
C GLU A 226 6.31 -11.33 -4.65
N HIS A 227 6.53 -10.94 -3.39
CA HIS A 227 6.31 -11.83 -2.25
C HIS A 227 4.83 -12.19 -2.08
N ALA A 228 3.93 -11.23 -2.29
CA ALA A 228 2.50 -11.48 -2.23
C ALA A 228 2.02 -12.38 -3.39
N ALA A 229 2.55 -12.23 -4.60
CA ALA A 229 2.26 -13.14 -5.72
C ALA A 229 2.73 -14.57 -5.44
N GLU A 230 3.93 -14.74 -4.88
CA GLU A 230 4.45 -16.03 -4.43
C GLU A 230 3.59 -16.65 -3.32
N SER A 231 3.22 -15.85 -2.32
CA SER A 231 2.35 -16.29 -1.23
C SER A 231 0.97 -16.73 -1.74
N ALA A 232 0.37 -15.95 -2.64
CA ALA A 232 -0.91 -16.25 -3.27
C ALA A 232 -0.86 -17.53 -4.09
N ARG A 233 0.25 -17.78 -4.83
CA ARG A 233 0.44 -19.05 -5.53
C ARG A 233 0.48 -20.23 -4.56
N ARG A 234 1.27 -20.12 -3.49
CA ARG A 234 1.44 -21.22 -2.51
C ARG A 234 0.17 -21.53 -1.74
N ALA A 235 -0.65 -20.52 -1.49
CA ALA A 235 -1.96 -20.67 -0.87
C ALA A 235 -3.06 -21.04 -1.88
N GLU A 236 -2.72 -21.27 -3.15
CA GLU A 236 -3.65 -21.64 -4.22
C GLU A 236 -4.83 -20.68 -4.36
N LEU A 237 -4.57 -19.38 -4.15
CA LEU A 237 -5.58 -18.34 -4.31
C LEU A 237 -6.01 -18.23 -5.78
N ARG A 238 -7.25 -17.81 -5.98
CA ARG A 238 -7.93 -17.83 -7.27
C ARG A 238 -7.66 -16.57 -8.10
N ALA A 239 -7.31 -15.46 -7.47
CA ALA A 239 -6.93 -14.22 -8.13
C ALA A 239 -5.98 -13.37 -7.26
N LEU A 240 -5.26 -12.46 -7.91
CA LEU A 240 -4.44 -11.43 -7.30
C LEU A 240 -4.90 -10.05 -7.74
N VAL A 241 -5.26 -9.19 -6.81
CA VAL A 241 -5.70 -7.81 -7.07
C VAL A 241 -4.65 -6.84 -6.50
N VAL A 242 -4.16 -5.94 -7.35
CA VAL A 242 -3.21 -4.88 -7.00
C VAL A 242 -3.90 -3.54 -7.19
N ILE A 243 -3.86 -2.68 -6.18
CA ILE A 243 -4.54 -1.38 -6.18
C ILE A 243 -3.50 -0.29 -5.90
N ILE A 244 -3.51 0.74 -6.73
CA ILE A 244 -2.65 1.93 -6.61
C ILE A 244 -3.40 3.16 -7.06
N GLN A 245 -3.08 4.32 -6.48
CA GLN A 245 -3.75 5.56 -6.85
C GLN A 245 -3.31 6.07 -8.24
N GLY A 246 -2.01 6.06 -8.55
CA GLY A 246 -1.48 6.71 -9.74
C GLY A 246 -1.75 5.98 -11.05
N ASP A 247 -1.86 6.73 -12.16
CA ASP A 247 -1.94 6.17 -13.52
C ASP A 247 -0.54 5.77 -14.02
N PRO A 248 -0.25 4.47 -14.20
CA PRO A 248 1.06 4.07 -14.67
C PRO A 248 1.33 4.44 -16.13
N ASP A 249 0.30 4.78 -16.92
CA ASP A 249 0.37 4.84 -18.38
C ASP A 249 1.06 3.59 -18.97
N PHE A 250 0.33 2.47 -19.02
CA PHE A 250 0.84 1.21 -19.59
C PHE A 250 1.23 1.30 -21.08
N SER A 251 0.79 2.34 -21.81
CA SER A 251 1.21 2.56 -23.19
C SER A 251 2.68 3.00 -23.26
N ARG A 252 3.14 3.70 -22.22
CA ARG A 252 4.52 4.11 -22.02
C ARG A 252 5.29 2.97 -21.36
N TYR A 253 5.84 2.04 -22.14
CA TYR A 253 6.72 1.00 -21.61
C TYR A 253 8.15 1.20 -22.12
N GLU A 254 9.04 1.65 -21.24
CA GLU A 254 10.47 1.81 -21.55
C GLU A 254 11.14 0.43 -21.67
N ARG A 255 11.23 -0.06 -22.92
CA ARG A 255 12.02 -1.27 -23.20
C ARG A 255 13.47 -1.03 -22.81
N ARG A 256 14.09 -2.06 -22.23
CA ARG A 256 15.52 -2.04 -21.90
C ARG A 256 16.35 -2.01 -23.18
N ASP A 257 16.61 -0.81 -23.69
CA ASP A 257 17.39 -0.59 -24.90
C ASP A 257 18.89 -0.65 -24.57
N ARG A 258 19.62 -1.59 -25.19
CA ARG A 258 21.08 -1.75 -25.02
C ARG A 258 21.87 -0.59 -25.62
N PHE A 259 21.23 0.25 -26.43
CA PHE A 259 21.83 1.38 -27.12
C PHE A 259 21.01 2.66 -26.93
N SER A 260 20.37 2.86 -25.78
CA SER A 260 19.64 4.11 -25.50
C SER A 260 20.50 5.35 -25.76
N TRP A 261 21.79 5.31 -25.42
CA TRP A 261 22.79 6.35 -25.69
C TRP A 261 23.04 6.68 -27.17
N LEU A 262 22.66 5.81 -28.12
CA LEU A 262 22.76 6.06 -29.56
C LEU A 262 21.49 6.72 -30.15
N ARG A 263 20.44 6.96 -29.34
CA ARG A 263 19.26 7.71 -29.77
C ARG A 263 19.44 9.20 -29.47
N PHE A 264 19.91 9.94 -30.46
CA PHE A 264 19.96 11.41 -30.44
C PHE A 264 18.57 12.07 -30.50
N SER A 265 17.52 11.26 -30.69
CA SER A 265 16.11 11.64 -30.54
C SER A 265 15.52 10.93 -29.33
N HIS A 266 16.04 11.20 -28.14
CA HIS A 266 15.17 11.06 -26.98
C HIS A 266 14.06 12.08 -27.21
N GLY A 267 12.86 11.61 -27.54
CA GLY A 267 11.68 12.46 -27.43
C GLY A 267 11.67 13.10 -26.04
N ASN A 268 11.00 14.23 -25.89
CA ASN A 268 10.92 15.04 -24.67
C ASN A 268 10.25 14.33 -23.46
N GLN A 269 10.32 13.00 -23.39
CA GLN A 269 9.68 12.12 -22.43
C GLN A 269 10.68 11.83 -21.31
N GLY A 270 10.48 12.44 -20.13
CA GLY A 270 11.28 12.17 -18.93
C GLY A 270 11.14 10.72 -18.44
N ARG A 271 11.98 10.23 -17.52
CA ARG A 271 11.98 8.82 -17.05
C ARG A 271 10.61 8.35 -16.55
N ASP A 272 10.26 7.10 -16.87
CA ASP A 272 9.12 6.37 -16.30
C ASP A 272 9.34 5.97 -14.84
N GLY A 273 8.68 6.69 -13.93
CA GLY A 273 8.66 6.41 -12.50
C GLY A 273 7.86 5.14 -12.16
N PHE A 274 7.02 4.66 -13.07
CA PHE A 274 6.29 3.40 -12.91
C PHE A 274 6.99 2.22 -13.59
N LEU A 275 8.17 2.40 -14.19
CA LEU A 275 8.86 1.33 -14.92
C LEU A 275 9.08 0.07 -14.08
N GLU A 276 9.61 0.25 -12.86
CA GLU A 276 9.90 -0.90 -11.98
C GLU A 276 8.61 -1.52 -11.44
N PHE A 277 7.56 -0.73 -11.23
CA PHE A 277 6.23 -1.25 -10.91
C PHE A 277 5.66 -2.10 -12.06
N LYS A 278 5.72 -1.62 -13.31
CA LYS A 278 5.27 -2.37 -14.50
C LYS A 278 6.03 -3.68 -14.65
N ARG A 279 7.36 -3.68 -14.45
CA ARG A 279 8.17 -4.92 -14.46
C ARG A 279 7.80 -5.86 -13.32
N SER A 280 7.54 -5.33 -12.13
CA SER A 280 7.10 -6.14 -10.99
C SER A 280 5.71 -6.74 -11.23
N LEU A 281 4.80 -6.06 -11.94
CA LEU A 281 3.53 -6.63 -12.39
C LEU A 281 3.71 -7.77 -13.38
N VAL A 282 4.61 -7.62 -14.37
CA VAL A 282 4.97 -8.73 -15.29
C VAL A 282 5.47 -9.92 -14.48
N LYS A 283 6.36 -9.66 -13.51
CA LYS A 283 6.92 -10.71 -12.66
C LYS A 283 5.86 -11.39 -11.79
N ALA A 284 4.98 -10.62 -11.16
CA ALA A 284 3.87 -11.13 -10.36
C ALA A 284 2.93 -12.01 -11.20
N ALA A 285 2.62 -11.60 -12.44
CA ALA A 285 1.82 -12.39 -13.36
C ALA A 285 2.48 -13.72 -13.76
N GLU A 286 3.80 -13.74 -13.96
CA GLU A 286 4.56 -14.98 -14.18
C GLU A 286 4.60 -15.90 -12.96
N LEU A 287 4.77 -15.32 -11.76
CA LEU A 287 4.88 -16.06 -10.51
C LEU A 287 3.56 -16.66 -10.06
N PHE A 288 2.45 -15.90 -10.15
CA PHE A 288 1.13 -16.33 -9.69
C PHE A 288 0.43 -17.30 -10.65
N ARG A 289 0.63 -17.14 -11.98
CA ARG A 289 0.03 -17.94 -13.06
C ARG A 289 -1.51 -17.91 -13.18
N GLY A 290 -2.22 -17.38 -12.19
CA GLY A 290 -3.65 -17.10 -12.24
C GLY A 290 -4.00 -15.70 -12.77
N PRO A 291 -5.29 -15.31 -12.71
CA PRO A 291 -5.75 -13.96 -13.02
C PRO A 291 -5.15 -12.92 -12.09
N VAL A 292 -4.49 -11.92 -12.67
CA VAL A 292 -4.00 -10.72 -11.98
C VAL A 292 -4.83 -9.52 -12.42
N ILE A 293 -5.26 -8.70 -11.48
CA ILE A 293 -6.03 -7.48 -11.74
C ILE A 293 -5.23 -6.32 -11.17
N VAL A 294 -5.01 -5.29 -11.96
CA VAL A 294 -4.48 -4.01 -11.49
C VAL A 294 -5.58 -2.97 -11.56
N ILE A 295 -5.90 -2.34 -10.44
CA ILE A 295 -6.90 -1.27 -10.32
C ILE A 295 -6.16 0.02 -10.04
N HIS A 296 -6.46 1.08 -10.79
CA HIS A 296 -5.83 2.38 -10.57
C HIS A 296 -6.65 3.56 -11.06
N GLY A 297 -6.37 4.75 -10.52
CA GLY A 297 -6.87 6.03 -11.02
C GLY A 297 -6.36 6.34 -12.43
N SER A 298 -7.21 6.97 -13.24
CA SER A 298 -6.89 7.42 -14.60
C SER A 298 -6.87 8.93 -14.66
N GLU A 299 -5.75 9.48 -15.13
CA GLU A 299 -5.61 10.93 -15.38
C GLU A 299 -6.45 11.38 -16.59
N THR A 300 -6.91 10.42 -17.39
CA THR A 300 -7.80 10.66 -18.52
C THR A 300 -9.25 10.39 -18.14
N ALA A 301 -10.15 11.28 -18.54
CA ALA A 301 -11.59 11.06 -18.37
C ALA A 301 -12.03 9.81 -19.14
N LEU A 302 -12.85 8.97 -18.49
CA LEU A 302 -13.36 7.73 -19.07
C LEU A 302 -14.88 7.84 -19.27
N PRO A 303 -15.44 7.50 -20.45
CA PRO A 303 -16.87 7.68 -20.73
C PRO A 303 -17.80 6.97 -19.75
N ASN A 304 -17.41 5.79 -19.26
CA ASN A 304 -18.21 4.99 -18.33
C ASN A 304 -17.75 5.14 -16.87
N GLY A 305 -16.84 6.08 -16.59
CA GLY A 305 -16.16 6.20 -15.30
C GLY A 305 -15.08 5.13 -15.06
N PHE A 306 -14.96 4.12 -15.93
CA PHE A 306 -13.91 3.11 -15.89
C PHE A 306 -13.59 2.52 -17.27
N ARG A 307 -12.48 1.78 -17.36
CA ARG A 307 -12.02 1.02 -18.54
C ARG A 307 -11.40 -0.30 -18.11
N ILE A 308 -11.75 -1.37 -18.82
CA ILE A 308 -11.19 -2.71 -18.62
C ILE A 308 -10.49 -3.16 -19.90
N ASP A 309 -9.20 -3.48 -19.82
CA ASP A 309 -8.39 -3.98 -20.94
C ASP A 309 -7.12 -4.70 -20.43
N GLN A 310 -6.24 -5.12 -21.35
CA GLN A 310 -4.98 -5.81 -21.03
C GLN A 310 -3.79 -5.06 -21.66
N PRO A 311 -3.37 -3.92 -21.08
CA PRO A 311 -2.42 -3.02 -21.73
C PRO A 311 -0.96 -3.34 -21.43
N LEU A 312 -0.67 -4.26 -20.49
CA LEU A 312 0.69 -4.52 -20.05
C LEU A 312 1.44 -5.41 -21.04
N HIS A 313 2.62 -4.95 -21.46
CA HIS A 313 3.56 -5.72 -22.27
C HIS A 313 4.79 -6.10 -21.45
N ASN A 314 5.38 -7.25 -21.75
CA ASN A 314 6.69 -7.62 -21.20
C ASN A 314 7.85 -7.00 -22.01
N ASP A 315 9.08 -7.23 -21.55
CA ASP A 315 10.30 -6.75 -22.23
C ASP A 315 10.46 -7.25 -23.68
N LYS A 316 9.79 -8.36 -24.04
CA LYS A 316 9.76 -8.89 -25.42
C LYS A 316 8.68 -8.24 -26.28
N GLY A 317 7.87 -7.34 -25.71
CA GLY A 317 6.74 -6.69 -26.37
C GLY A 317 5.46 -7.54 -26.44
N ALA A 318 5.44 -8.73 -25.84
CA ALA A 318 4.25 -9.56 -25.80
C ALA A 318 3.30 -9.11 -24.69
N VAL A 319 1.99 -9.15 -24.96
CA VAL A 319 0.94 -8.84 -23.97
C VAL A 319 0.96 -9.87 -22.84
N VAL A 320 0.86 -9.40 -21.60
CA VAL A 320 0.72 -10.25 -20.42
C VAL A 320 -0.74 -10.69 -20.28
N ALA A 321 -1.08 -11.80 -20.92
CA ALA A 321 -2.47 -12.23 -21.13
C ALA A 321 -3.28 -12.54 -19.85
N ASN A 322 -2.62 -12.81 -18.72
CA ASN A 322 -3.28 -13.08 -17.44
C ASN A 322 -3.38 -11.84 -16.54
N LEU A 323 -2.98 -10.65 -17.02
CA LEU A 323 -3.15 -9.40 -16.30
C LEU A 323 -4.21 -8.52 -16.96
N THR A 324 -5.22 -8.14 -16.19
CA THR A 324 -6.30 -7.24 -16.60
C THR A 324 -6.20 -5.94 -15.82
N ARG A 325 -6.30 -4.81 -16.53
CA ARG A 325 -6.41 -3.48 -15.91
C ARG A 325 -7.87 -3.13 -15.69
N ILE A 326 -8.17 -2.49 -14.56
CA ILE A 326 -9.37 -1.70 -14.31
C ILE A 326 -8.90 -0.27 -14.01
N ALA A 327 -8.96 0.62 -15.01
CA ALA A 327 -8.68 2.04 -14.81
C ALA A 327 -9.98 2.76 -14.41
N MET A 328 -9.95 3.64 -13.42
CA MET A 328 -11.12 4.39 -12.96
C MET A 328 -10.93 5.90 -13.03
N ALA A 329 -11.97 6.61 -13.45
CA ALA A 329 -12.05 8.06 -13.49
C ALA A 329 -13.52 8.46 -13.27
N LEU A 330 -13.96 8.41 -12.01
CA LEU A 330 -15.34 8.70 -11.62
C LEU A 330 -15.71 10.16 -11.95
N HIS A 331 -16.91 10.38 -12.49
CA HIS A 331 -17.33 11.74 -12.90
C HIS A 331 -17.74 12.61 -11.71
N LYS A 332 -18.26 11.98 -10.65
CA LYS A 332 -18.71 12.64 -9.42
C LYS A 332 -18.16 11.89 -8.20
N PRO A 333 -16.85 12.01 -7.90
CA PRO A 333 -16.20 11.18 -6.89
C PRO A 333 -16.81 11.31 -5.48
N GLN A 334 -17.48 12.44 -5.17
CA GLN A 334 -18.20 12.65 -3.90
C GLN A 334 -19.52 11.89 -3.79
N ALA A 335 -20.06 11.41 -4.91
CA ALA A 335 -21.38 10.78 -5.00
C ALA A 335 -21.34 9.43 -5.75
N GLN A 336 -20.17 9.00 -6.20
CA GLN A 336 -19.98 7.78 -6.97
C GLN A 336 -18.93 6.89 -6.31
N TRP A 337 -19.11 5.59 -6.45
CA TRP A 337 -18.10 4.60 -6.13
C TRP A 337 -18.09 3.51 -7.22
N LEU A 338 -16.97 2.80 -7.34
CA LEU A 338 -16.84 1.68 -8.24
C LEU A 338 -17.12 0.38 -7.47
N GLU A 339 -18.18 -0.30 -7.85
CA GLU A 339 -18.52 -1.63 -7.36
C GLU A 339 -17.74 -2.68 -8.14
N VAL A 340 -17.03 -3.54 -7.42
CA VAL A 340 -16.35 -4.70 -7.99
C VAL A 340 -16.89 -5.96 -7.32
N GLU A 341 -17.56 -6.77 -8.13
CA GLU A 341 -18.04 -8.09 -7.74
C GLU A 341 -17.14 -9.15 -8.36
N THR A 342 -16.88 -10.21 -7.60
CA THR A 342 -16.02 -11.32 -8.02
C THR A 342 -16.75 -12.64 -7.88
N ASP A 343 -16.73 -13.44 -8.94
CA ASP A 343 -17.30 -14.78 -8.98
C ASP A 343 -16.51 -15.60 -10.01
N PHE A 344 -15.99 -16.73 -9.56
CA PHE A 344 -15.10 -17.60 -10.34
C PHE A 344 -15.82 -18.38 -11.44
N GLY A 345 -17.15 -18.43 -11.39
CA GLY A 345 -18.00 -18.91 -12.49
C GLY A 345 -18.08 -17.93 -13.66
N TRP A 346 -17.74 -16.65 -13.48
CA TRP A 346 -17.81 -15.66 -14.55
C TRP A 346 -16.57 -15.68 -15.47
N ARG A 347 -16.76 -15.16 -16.69
CA ARG A 347 -15.72 -14.98 -17.71
C ARG A 347 -15.89 -13.58 -18.32
N PRO A 348 -15.11 -12.56 -17.91
CA PRO A 348 -14.06 -12.58 -16.87
C PRO A 348 -14.63 -12.76 -15.44
N PRO A 349 -13.81 -13.18 -14.46
CA PRO A 349 -14.25 -13.48 -13.09
C PRO A 349 -14.61 -12.23 -12.24
N PHE A 350 -14.81 -11.08 -12.89
CA PHE A 350 -15.07 -9.80 -12.26
C PHE A 350 -16.18 -9.08 -13.03
N ARG A 351 -17.05 -8.39 -12.30
CA ARG A 351 -17.96 -7.38 -12.84
C ARG A 351 -17.68 -6.07 -12.16
N VAL A 352 -17.77 -5.01 -12.95
CA VAL A 352 -17.45 -3.66 -12.51
C VAL A 352 -18.58 -2.74 -12.89
N ARG A 353 -19.04 -1.92 -11.96
CA ARG A 353 -20.13 -0.96 -12.18
C ARG A 353 -19.85 0.33 -11.41
N VAL A 354 -20.21 1.47 -11.98
CA VAL A 354 -20.28 2.72 -11.22
C VAL A 354 -21.63 2.75 -10.52
N ARG A 355 -21.61 3.12 -9.24
CA ARG A 355 -22.80 3.27 -8.40
C ARG A 355 -22.95 4.72 -7.99
N ASP A 356 -24.12 5.28 -8.24
CA ASP A 356 -24.47 6.64 -7.84
C ASP A 356 -25.20 6.63 -6.49
N VAL A 357 -24.91 7.63 -5.67
CA VAL A 357 -25.59 7.90 -4.41
C VAL A 357 -26.39 9.18 -4.55
N ALA A 358 -27.70 9.09 -4.29
CA ALA A 358 -28.55 10.26 -4.16
C ALA A 358 -28.21 11.01 -2.87
N LEU A 359 -27.34 12.03 -2.99
CA LEU A 359 -26.96 12.88 -1.87
C LEU A 359 -28.15 13.74 -1.44
N ARG A 360 -28.39 13.82 -0.13
CA ARG A 360 -29.38 14.73 0.45
C ARG A 360 -28.72 16.09 0.67
N GLU A 361 -29.24 17.10 -0.03
CA GLU A 361 -28.93 18.50 0.25
C GLU A 361 -29.47 18.86 1.64
N GLY A 362 -28.62 19.39 2.53
CA GLY A 362 -29.05 19.95 3.81
C GLY A 362 -28.53 19.28 5.08
N SER A 363 -27.69 18.24 5.02
CA SER A 363 -26.95 17.78 6.21
C SER A 363 -25.66 18.59 6.42
N ALA A 364 -25.76 19.91 6.35
CA ALA A 364 -24.79 20.74 7.07
C ALA A 364 -24.91 20.34 8.55
N ALA A 365 -23.77 20.20 9.23
CA ALA A 365 -23.72 19.91 10.65
C ALA A 365 -24.78 20.76 11.39
N ALA A 366 -25.57 20.12 12.26
CA ALA A 366 -26.37 20.87 13.21
C ALA A 366 -25.45 21.90 13.89
N PRO A 367 -25.87 23.18 14.03
CA PRO A 367 -25.07 24.12 14.79
C PRO A 367 -24.85 23.51 16.17
N ALA A 368 -23.59 23.47 16.61
CA ALA A 368 -23.28 23.18 18.00
C ALA A 368 -24.22 24.01 18.87
N GLU A 369 -24.99 23.35 19.73
CA GLU A 369 -25.83 24.03 20.70
C GLU A 369 -24.97 25.05 21.43
N ALA A 370 -25.35 26.32 21.28
CA ALA A 370 -24.68 27.42 21.91
C ALA A 370 -24.67 27.17 23.42
N SER A 371 -23.47 27.09 24.00
CA SER A 371 -23.29 27.21 25.45
C SER A 371 -23.94 28.52 25.92
N PRO A 372 -24.64 28.53 27.06
CA PRO A 372 -25.40 29.69 27.50
C PRO A 372 -24.47 30.87 27.76
N ALA A 373 -24.81 32.02 27.18
CA ALA A 373 -24.12 33.28 27.34
C ALA A 373 -24.16 33.75 28.81
N LEU A 374 -23.00 34.15 29.34
CA LEU A 374 -22.91 34.92 30.58
C LEU A 374 -23.48 36.34 30.37
N PRO A 375 -24.13 36.95 31.39
CA PRO A 375 -24.77 38.26 31.23
C PRO A 375 -23.76 39.40 31.06
N ALA A 376 -24.09 40.35 30.19
CA ALA A 376 -23.34 41.57 29.94
C ALA A 376 -23.50 42.60 31.08
N GLU A 377 -22.40 43.25 31.47
CA GLU A 377 -22.40 44.45 32.31
C GLU A 377 -22.78 45.71 31.50
N PRO A 378 -23.43 46.72 32.13
CA PRO A 378 -23.92 47.92 31.45
C PRO A 378 -22.83 48.99 31.23
N PRO A 379 -23.05 49.95 30.31
CA PRO A 379 -22.03 50.89 29.86
C PRO A 379 -21.91 52.11 30.79
N SER A 380 -20.70 52.62 30.98
CA SER A 380 -20.44 53.90 31.64
C SER A 380 -20.09 54.99 30.60
N GLU A 381 -20.68 56.16 30.81
CA GLU A 381 -20.73 57.32 29.93
C GLU A 381 -19.40 58.04 29.67
N ALA A 382 -19.45 58.87 28.63
CA ALA A 382 -18.39 59.56 27.93
C ALA A 382 -17.64 60.67 28.68
N SER A 383 -16.41 60.94 28.24
CA SER A 383 -15.80 62.29 28.23
C SER A 383 -14.78 62.38 27.07
N ALA A 384 -14.89 63.45 26.28
CA ALA A 384 -14.04 63.78 25.11
C ALA A 384 -12.96 64.83 25.49
N PRO A 385 -12.14 65.39 24.56
CA PRO A 385 -11.06 64.75 23.79
C PRO A 385 -9.69 65.51 23.82
N ASN A 386 -8.67 64.89 23.18
CA ASN A 386 -7.38 65.40 22.64
C ASN A 386 -6.13 65.58 23.54
N PRO A 387 -4.89 65.61 22.96
CA PRO A 387 -4.43 65.21 21.61
C PRO A 387 -3.22 64.22 21.62
N ALA A 388 -2.85 63.73 20.44
CA ALA A 388 -1.74 62.80 20.19
C ALA A 388 -0.36 63.33 20.61
N PRO A 389 0.60 62.42 20.92
CA PRO A 389 1.95 62.62 20.42
C PRO A 389 2.64 61.35 19.88
N HIS A 390 3.28 61.55 18.72
CA HIS A 390 4.63 61.12 18.34
C HIS A 390 5.06 59.63 18.43
N PHE A 391 5.24 59.06 17.24
CA PHE A 391 6.07 57.89 16.96
C PHE A 391 7.54 58.12 17.35
N GLN A 392 8.15 57.16 18.05
CA GLN A 392 9.59 56.94 18.05
C GLN A 392 9.91 55.46 17.75
N PRO A 393 11.01 55.16 17.02
CA PRO A 393 11.35 53.80 16.63
C PRO A 393 12.09 53.05 17.74
N TRP A 394 11.73 51.77 17.90
CA TRP A 394 12.25 50.88 18.92
C TRP A 394 13.72 50.52 18.67
N GLN A 395 14.58 50.92 19.60
CA GLN A 395 15.94 50.39 19.75
C GLN A 395 15.92 49.11 20.58
N SER A 396 16.65 48.10 20.09
CA SER A 396 16.83 46.78 20.68
C SER A 396 17.69 46.84 21.94
N GLN A 397 17.19 46.31 23.06
CA GLN A 397 18.00 45.93 24.22
C GLN A 397 17.75 44.45 24.59
N PRO A 398 18.81 43.69 24.96
CA PRO A 398 18.72 42.26 25.19
C PRO A 398 18.08 41.96 26.56
N ARG A 399 16.99 41.17 26.56
CA ARG A 399 16.41 40.63 27.79
C ARG A 399 17.28 39.51 28.33
N ASN A 400 17.63 39.65 29.59
CA ASN A 400 18.44 38.71 30.37
C ASN A 400 17.55 38.20 31.50
N ASP A 401 16.76 37.16 31.25
CA ASP A 401 15.91 36.51 32.26
C ASP A 401 16.03 34.98 32.10
N LEU A 402 16.94 34.39 32.89
CA LEU A 402 17.02 32.95 33.14
C LEU A 402 16.61 32.69 34.60
N PRO A 403 15.70 31.75 34.89
CA PRO A 403 15.50 31.28 36.25
C PRO A 403 16.54 30.21 36.65
N ALA A 404 16.89 30.21 37.93
CA ALA A 404 17.92 29.39 38.54
C ALA A 404 17.52 27.91 38.75
N SER A 405 18.51 27.03 38.56
CA SER A 405 18.75 25.74 39.22
C SER A 405 17.73 24.59 39.07
N LEU A 406 18.09 23.60 38.24
CA LEU A 406 17.64 22.20 38.34
C LEU A 406 18.82 21.31 38.80
N PRO A 407 18.57 20.23 39.56
CA PRO A 407 19.63 19.41 40.15
C PRO A 407 20.39 18.56 39.13
N VAL A 408 21.69 18.36 39.41
CA VAL A 408 22.68 17.62 38.63
C VAL A 408 22.31 16.13 38.54
N ALA A 409 22.27 15.59 37.31
CA ALA A 409 22.19 14.15 37.07
C ALA A 409 23.52 13.43 37.38
N PRO A 410 23.52 12.20 37.90
CA PRO A 410 24.75 11.46 38.20
C PRO A 410 25.53 11.12 36.92
N ARG A 411 26.85 11.34 36.96
CA ARG A 411 27.78 11.05 35.86
C ARG A 411 27.88 9.54 35.60
N LEU A 412 27.57 9.12 34.38
CA LEU A 412 27.93 7.79 33.87
C LEU A 412 29.46 7.69 33.72
N PRO A 413 30.09 6.56 34.08
CA PRO A 413 31.52 6.34 33.84
C PRO A 413 31.82 6.23 32.33
N PRO A 414 33.03 6.61 31.89
CA PRO A 414 33.41 6.55 30.48
C PRO A 414 33.45 5.10 29.96
N PRO A 415 33.10 4.86 28.70
CA PRO A 415 33.18 3.52 28.11
C PRO A 415 34.64 3.06 28.03
N THR A 416 34.91 1.86 28.54
CA THR A 416 36.17 1.12 28.37
C THR A 416 36.37 0.76 26.89
N PRO A 417 37.59 0.88 26.34
CA PRO A 417 37.85 0.49 24.95
C PRO A 417 37.68 -1.03 24.78
N PRO A 418 37.10 -1.50 23.66
CA PRO A 418 36.95 -2.93 23.43
C PRO A 418 38.32 -3.58 23.20
N THR A 419 38.60 -4.60 24.01
CA THR A 419 39.69 -5.56 23.85
C THR A 419 39.54 -6.27 22.51
N SER A 420 40.58 -6.21 21.67
CA SER A 420 40.61 -6.86 20.36
C SER A 420 40.53 -8.38 20.47
N PRO A 421 39.58 -9.06 19.81
CA PRO A 421 39.76 -10.44 19.41
C PRO A 421 40.61 -10.48 18.15
N SER A 422 41.70 -11.25 18.24
CA SER A 422 42.60 -11.69 17.17
C SER A 422 41.91 -11.92 15.82
N GLN A 423 42.40 -11.24 14.79
CA GLN A 423 42.02 -11.46 13.39
C GLN A 423 42.44 -12.86 12.91
N PRO A 424 41.60 -13.56 12.14
CA PRO A 424 42.09 -14.58 11.23
C PRO A 424 42.72 -13.91 9.99
N SER A 425 43.89 -14.43 9.62
CA SER A 425 44.79 -14.04 8.54
C SER A 425 44.12 -13.76 7.19
N LEU A 426 44.50 -12.63 6.57
CA LEU A 426 44.24 -12.30 5.16
C LEU A 426 44.99 -13.27 4.22
N PRO A 427 44.39 -13.69 3.08
CA PRO A 427 45.12 -14.34 1.98
C PRO A 427 45.93 -13.30 1.19
N PRO A 428 47.00 -13.72 0.48
CA PRO A 428 47.96 -12.80 -0.13
C PRO A 428 47.36 -12.01 -1.31
N ILE A 429 47.77 -10.74 -1.37
CA ILE A 429 47.50 -9.78 -2.45
C ILE A 429 48.16 -10.27 -3.74
N LEU A 430 47.38 -10.44 -4.81
CA LEU A 430 47.88 -10.56 -6.18
C LEU A 430 48.17 -9.16 -6.73
N SER A 431 49.44 -8.93 -7.06
CA SER A 431 49.91 -7.72 -7.76
C SER A 431 49.20 -7.52 -9.11
N PRO A 432 48.93 -6.28 -9.54
CA PRO A 432 48.35 -6.01 -10.86
C PRO A 432 49.40 -6.19 -11.97
N PRO A 433 49.04 -6.72 -13.15
CA PRO A 433 49.95 -6.75 -14.29
C PRO A 433 50.16 -5.34 -14.86
N GLN A 434 51.40 -5.09 -15.27
CA GLN A 434 51.90 -3.82 -15.80
C GLN A 434 51.18 -3.39 -17.08
N ALA A 435 51.03 -2.07 -17.24
CA ALA A 435 50.43 -1.42 -18.39
C ALA A 435 51.18 -1.73 -19.70
N LEU A 436 50.43 -2.16 -20.72
CA LEU A 436 50.89 -2.23 -22.11
C LEU A 436 50.48 -0.93 -22.85
N PRO A 437 51.33 -0.41 -23.76
CA PRO A 437 51.07 0.84 -24.48
C PRO A 437 49.98 0.68 -25.56
N PRO A 438 49.33 1.79 -25.99
CA PRO A 438 48.21 1.73 -26.93
C PRO A 438 48.67 1.35 -28.34
N ILE A 439 47.97 0.38 -28.94
CA ILE A 439 48.12 0.00 -30.35
C ILE A 439 47.28 0.97 -31.20
N LEU A 440 47.95 1.80 -32.01
CA LEU A 440 47.34 2.60 -33.06
C LEU A 440 47.04 1.72 -34.29
N PRO A 441 45.85 1.82 -34.91
CA PRO A 441 45.59 1.13 -36.18
C PRO A 441 46.23 1.90 -37.36
N THR A 442 47.16 1.22 -38.05
CA THR A 442 47.68 1.62 -39.38
C THR A 442 46.70 1.22 -40.50
N PRO A 443 46.66 1.97 -41.62
CA PRO A 443 45.70 1.75 -42.70
C PRO A 443 46.15 0.65 -43.66
N ALA A 444 45.20 -0.12 -44.20
CA ALA A 444 45.45 -1.05 -45.30
C ALA A 444 44.70 -0.61 -46.56
N SER A 445 45.47 -0.30 -47.60
CA SER A 445 45.07 -0.02 -48.97
C SER A 445 44.83 -1.31 -49.77
N GLY A 446 43.92 -1.29 -50.77
CA GLY A 446 43.98 -2.20 -51.94
C GLY A 446 42.68 -2.79 -52.53
N VAL A 447 41.84 -1.98 -53.20
CA VAL A 447 41.38 -2.02 -54.64
C VAL A 447 41.12 -3.41 -55.31
N PRO A 448 40.03 -3.67 -56.11
CA PRO A 448 39.66 -2.88 -57.31
C PRO A 448 38.18 -2.64 -57.70
N ASN A 449 38.06 -1.63 -58.56
CA ASN A 449 36.91 -1.07 -59.28
C ASN A 449 36.05 -2.06 -60.07
N GLY A 450 34.75 -1.73 -60.18
CA GLY A 450 33.84 -2.29 -61.19
C GLY A 450 32.47 -1.61 -61.26
N ALA A 451 32.36 -0.63 -62.18
CA ALA A 451 31.18 -0.24 -62.98
C ALA A 451 29.92 0.41 -62.35
N TYR A 452 29.81 1.70 -62.67
CA TYR A 452 28.66 2.58 -62.87
C TYR A 452 27.26 1.98 -63.08
N GLY A 453 26.28 2.57 -62.38
CA GLY A 453 24.85 2.55 -62.72
C GLY A 453 24.17 3.82 -62.20
N THR A 454 24.08 4.83 -63.05
CA THR A 454 23.46 6.14 -62.80
C THR A 454 21.94 6.06 -62.69
N TYR A 455 21.33 6.66 -61.66
CA TYR A 455 19.94 7.12 -61.74
C TYR A 455 19.88 8.64 -61.57
N ARG A 456 19.54 9.27 -62.70
CA ARG A 456 19.34 10.69 -62.91
C ARG A 456 17.89 11.01 -62.54
N ALA A 457 17.70 12.08 -61.77
CA ALA A 457 16.41 12.74 -61.62
C ALA A 457 15.85 13.18 -62.99
N ASN A 458 14.53 13.20 -63.14
CA ASN A 458 13.88 14.18 -64.01
C ASN A 458 12.43 14.49 -63.58
N PRO A 459 11.93 15.68 -63.93
CA PRO A 459 10.75 16.31 -63.35
C PRO A 459 9.51 16.31 -64.28
N SER A 460 8.40 16.73 -63.68
CA SER A 460 7.21 17.48 -64.15
C SER A 460 6.80 17.59 -65.64
N GLU A 461 5.46 17.74 -65.77
CA GLU A 461 4.63 18.21 -66.92
C GLU A 461 4.25 17.14 -67.94
N GLY A 462 3.00 16.98 -68.41
CA GLY A 462 1.76 17.72 -68.26
C GLY A 462 0.83 17.37 -69.45
N GLY A 463 -0.50 17.33 -69.22
CA GLY A 463 -1.51 17.67 -70.23
C GLY A 463 -2.09 16.58 -71.16
N GLY A 464 -3.42 16.39 -71.06
CA GLY A 464 -4.33 16.43 -72.22
C GLY A 464 -4.88 15.11 -72.78
N GLU A 465 -6.11 14.75 -72.42
CA GLU A 465 -7.30 14.75 -73.30
C GLU A 465 -8.59 14.71 -72.46
#